data_AF-A0A963HQF8-F1
#
_entry.id   AF-A0A963HQF8-F1
#
_cell.length_a   1.000
_cell.length_b   1.000
_cell.length_c   1.000
_cell.angle_alpha   90.00
_cell.angle_beta   90.00
_cell.angle_gamma   90.00
#
_symmetry.space_group_name_H-M   'P 1'
#
loop_
_entity.id
_entity.type
_entity.pdbx_description
1 polymer ?
#
loop_
_entity_poly.entity_id
_entity_poly.type
_entity_poly.pdbx_seq_one_letter_code
_entity_poly.pdbx_strand_id
1 'polypeptide(L)'
;MNPLYEKALNGTLKNPVGASKITKNVSITNAMPMAVSMFSPYEATELQTPWGGGETSLSPHGKTEFPPGMIPDGTNIVLRCSGSGGLVAVIVLSEAAPVQTIGHSLLTIPNDIGSFPLASELSPIPADSGRVIVGCGKVGTEGATIAREQYWRRLSQSYSVAPGETRTINFTHTSGMSRTSSDTNTTAASVGTSISAGWGPISASISGSLNKSSTTFQEVAFHEETTRYESFTATNTTDKIHTYMYWQLTDIITVFSANEVALSSILSGQDPVLITGPTPISNMLTGQ
;
A
#
# COMPACT_ATOMS: atom_id res chain seq x y z
N MET A 1 -3.11 -11.92 -3.75
CA MET A 1 -2.28 -11.27 -2.73
C MET A 1 -1.79 -12.33 -1.77
N ASN A 2 -0.58 -12.20 -1.20
CA ASN A 2 -0.12 -13.12 -0.15
C ASN A 2 -1.05 -13.03 1.09
N PRO A 3 -1.58 -14.15 1.61
CA PRO A 3 -2.50 -14.13 2.76
C PRO A 3 -1.92 -13.48 4.02
N LEU A 4 -0.60 -13.57 4.24
CA LEU A 4 0.04 -12.90 5.38
C LEU A 4 0.02 -11.39 5.23
N TYR A 5 0.13 -10.90 3.99
CA TYR A 5 0.16 -9.47 3.72
C TYR A 5 -1.24 -8.89 3.92
N GLU A 6 -2.27 -9.61 3.47
CA GLU A 6 -3.67 -9.25 3.72
C GLU A 6 -3.98 -9.17 5.22
N LYS A 7 -3.54 -10.18 5.99
CA LYS A 7 -3.66 -10.16 7.45
C LYS A 7 -2.89 -9.00 8.08
N ALA A 8 -1.70 -8.67 7.57
CA ALA A 8 -0.93 -7.53 8.07
C ALA A 8 -1.61 -6.18 7.78
N LEU A 9 -2.21 -6.02 6.60
CA LEU A 9 -2.95 -4.79 6.25
C LEU A 9 -4.23 -4.64 7.07
N ASN A 10 -4.94 -5.75 7.28
CA ASN A 10 -6.20 -5.77 8.03
C ASN A 10 -6.00 -5.78 9.55
N GLY A 11 -4.75 -5.79 10.03
CA GLY A 11 -4.42 -5.86 11.45
C GLY A 11 -4.62 -7.24 12.08
N THR A 12 -5.05 -8.26 11.35
CA THR A 12 -5.41 -9.57 11.91
C THR A 12 -4.24 -10.56 12.02
N LEU A 13 -3.03 -10.16 11.58
CA LEU A 13 -1.82 -10.98 11.70
C LEU A 13 -1.40 -11.12 13.17
N LYS A 14 -1.01 -12.32 13.59
CA LYS A 14 -0.61 -12.64 14.98
C LYS A 14 0.67 -13.47 15.00
N ASN A 15 1.46 -13.31 16.06
CA ASN A 15 2.61 -14.15 16.33
C ASN A 15 2.22 -15.45 17.06
N PRO A 16 2.98 -16.54 16.88
CA PRO A 16 2.66 -17.82 17.49
C PRO A 16 2.80 -17.76 19.02
N VAL A 17 1.79 -18.27 19.72
CA VAL A 17 1.79 -18.35 21.19
C VAL A 17 2.48 -19.65 21.62
N GLY A 18 3.45 -19.54 22.53
CA GLY A 18 4.09 -20.70 23.16
C GLY A 18 5.04 -21.50 22.26
N ALA A 19 5.47 -20.92 21.12
CA ALA A 19 6.46 -21.54 20.26
C ALA A 19 7.84 -21.63 20.94
N SER A 20 8.59 -22.69 20.61
CA SER A 20 9.98 -22.84 21.04
C SER A 20 10.84 -21.71 20.48
N LYS A 21 11.83 -21.25 21.25
CA LYS A 21 12.74 -20.21 20.79
C LYS A 21 13.74 -20.75 19.76
N ILE A 22 14.04 -19.95 18.74
CA ILE A 22 15.06 -20.24 17.74
C ILE A 22 16.44 -20.33 18.44
N THR A 23 17.18 -21.39 18.16
CA THR A 23 18.47 -21.74 18.79
C THR A 23 19.68 -21.31 17.97
N LYS A 24 19.46 -20.79 16.76
CA LYS A 24 20.49 -20.21 15.89
C LYS A 24 20.44 -18.69 15.90
N ASN A 25 21.54 -18.07 15.47
CA ASN A 25 21.53 -16.65 15.12
C ASN A 25 20.58 -16.42 13.95
N VAL A 26 19.66 -15.48 14.11
CA VAL A 26 18.77 -15.04 13.03
C VAL A 26 19.31 -13.74 12.45
N SER A 27 19.36 -13.62 11.12
CA SER A 27 19.79 -12.38 10.46
C SER A 27 18.81 -11.95 9.39
N ILE A 28 18.57 -10.64 9.33
CA ILE A 28 17.69 -10.02 8.34
C ILE A 28 18.52 -8.97 7.61
N THR A 29 18.60 -9.07 6.30
CA THR A 29 19.31 -8.12 5.43
C THR A 29 18.31 -7.39 4.55
N ASN A 30 18.37 -6.06 4.52
CA ASN A 30 17.59 -5.25 3.59
C ASN A 30 18.35 -5.06 2.29
N ALA A 31 18.02 -5.80 1.23
CA ALA A 31 18.66 -5.65 -0.08
C ALA A 31 18.02 -4.53 -0.95
N MET A 32 17.01 -3.83 -0.44
CA MET A 32 16.30 -2.78 -1.17
C MET A 32 17.02 -1.42 -1.08
N PRO A 33 16.76 -0.49 -2.03
CA PRO A 33 17.34 0.85 -2.03
C PRO A 33 16.66 1.84 -1.05
N MET A 34 15.67 1.40 -0.28
CA MET A 34 14.96 2.19 0.74
C MET A 34 15.10 1.52 2.10
N ALA A 35 15.02 2.29 3.19
CA ALA A 35 14.93 1.74 4.53
C ALA A 35 13.54 1.18 4.81
N VAL A 36 13.54 0.21 5.72
CA VAL A 36 12.34 -0.50 6.13
C VAL A 36 12.24 -0.51 7.66
N SER A 37 11.12 -0.05 8.18
CA SER A 37 10.78 -0.14 9.61
C SER A 37 10.18 -1.52 9.89
N MET A 38 10.66 -2.18 10.94
CA MET A 38 10.22 -3.51 11.36
C MET A 38 9.19 -3.43 12.49
N PHE A 39 8.09 -4.16 12.34
CA PHE A 39 7.03 -4.28 13.34
C PHE A 39 6.77 -5.74 13.69
N SER A 40 6.48 -5.99 14.96
CA SER A 40 6.04 -7.28 15.47
C SER A 40 4.53 -7.25 15.72
N PRO A 41 3.74 -8.15 15.13
CA PRO A 41 2.38 -8.38 15.60
C PRO A 41 2.42 -8.94 17.03
N TYR A 42 1.55 -8.44 17.90
CA TYR A 42 1.47 -8.99 19.25
C TYR A 42 0.83 -10.38 19.22
N GLU A 43 1.22 -11.24 20.18
CA GLU A 43 0.69 -12.62 20.25
C GLU A 43 -0.78 -12.63 20.68
N ALA A 44 -1.15 -11.75 21.63
CA ALA A 44 -2.49 -11.72 22.22
C ALA A 44 -3.42 -10.67 21.59
N THR A 45 -2.89 -9.71 20.84
CA THR A 45 -3.66 -8.63 20.23
C THR A 45 -3.31 -8.48 18.76
N GLU A 46 -4.19 -7.81 18.03
CA GLU A 46 -4.04 -7.49 16.61
C GLU A 46 -3.16 -6.24 16.38
N LEU A 47 -2.46 -5.79 17.44
CA LEU A 47 -1.61 -4.61 17.40
C LEU A 47 -0.24 -4.95 16.83
N GLN A 48 0.23 -4.11 15.91
CA GLN A 48 1.61 -4.13 15.42
C GLN A 48 2.42 -3.14 16.25
N THR A 49 3.44 -3.62 16.96
CA THR A 49 4.35 -2.78 17.73
C THR A 49 5.70 -2.66 17.04
N PRO A 50 6.39 -1.52 17.14
CA PRO A 50 7.76 -1.41 16.66
C PRO A 50 8.63 -2.51 17.29
N TRP A 51 9.39 -3.20 16.44
CA TRP A 51 10.25 -4.28 16.91
C TRP A 51 11.26 -3.75 17.94
N GLY A 52 11.43 -4.43 19.09
CA GLY A 52 12.42 -4.03 20.11
C GLY A 52 12.02 -2.83 20.98
N GLY A 53 10.76 -2.38 20.98
CA GLY A 53 10.28 -1.29 21.83
C GLY A 53 10.64 0.13 21.33
N GLY A 54 11.17 0.22 20.11
CA GLY A 54 11.46 1.47 19.39
C GLY A 54 11.41 1.24 17.89
N GLU A 55 11.52 2.29 17.08
CA GLU A 55 11.49 2.15 15.63
C GLU A 55 12.80 1.53 15.13
N THR A 56 12.82 0.21 14.98
CA THR A 56 13.96 -0.49 14.38
C THR A 56 13.83 -0.37 12.86
N SER A 57 14.45 0.67 12.29
CA SER A 57 14.61 0.82 10.85
C SER A 57 15.89 0.14 10.37
N LEU A 58 15.77 -0.66 9.31
CA LEU A 58 16.88 -1.23 8.57
C LEU A 58 17.21 -0.33 7.40
N SER A 59 18.37 0.33 7.45
CA SER A 59 18.87 1.17 6.36
C SER A 59 18.97 0.40 5.03
N PRO A 60 19.01 1.10 3.88
CA PRO A 60 19.27 0.45 2.59
C PRO A 60 20.57 -0.36 2.63
N HIS A 61 20.53 -1.62 2.19
CA HIS A 61 21.66 -2.56 2.28
C HIS A 61 22.14 -2.89 3.70
N GLY A 62 21.37 -2.49 4.72
CA GLY A 62 21.64 -2.75 6.12
C GLY A 62 21.32 -4.19 6.54
N LYS A 63 21.85 -4.59 7.69
CA LYS A 63 21.65 -5.92 8.28
C LYS A 63 21.42 -5.79 9.78
N THR A 64 20.53 -6.61 10.31
CA THR A 64 20.38 -6.85 11.75
C THR A 64 20.57 -8.33 12.05
N GLU A 65 21.07 -8.63 13.25
CA GLU A 65 21.25 -9.99 13.75
C GLU A 65 20.61 -10.12 15.13
N PHE A 66 20.07 -11.29 15.41
CA PHE A 66 19.46 -11.64 16.69
C PHE A 66 20.14 -12.88 17.24
N PRO A 67 20.60 -12.83 18.50
CA PRO A 67 21.22 -13.99 19.12
C PRO A 67 20.18 -15.09 19.41
N PRO A 68 20.65 -16.31 19.68
CA PRO A 68 19.79 -17.44 19.96
C PRO A 68 18.94 -17.20 21.20
N GLY A 69 17.74 -17.76 21.23
CA GLY A 69 16.85 -17.71 22.39
C GLY A 69 16.06 -16.41 22.56
N MET A 70 16.18 -15.44 21.64
CA MET A 70 15.41 -14.19 21.71
C MET A 70 14.05 -14.27 21.02
N ILE A 71 13.95 -15.02 19.93
CA ILE A 71 12.79 -14.99 19.03
C ILE A 71 12.10 -16.36 19.02
N PRO A 72 10.78 -16.44 19.25
CA PRO A 72 10.00 -17.66 19.04
C PRO A 72 10.04 -18.12 17.57
N ASP A 73 10.08 -19.43 17.34
CA ASP A 73 10.00 -20.01 16.02
C ASP A 73 8.64 -19.72 15.37
N GLY A 74 8.64 -19.30 14.11
CA GLY A 74 7.44 -18.87 13.39
C GLY A 74 7.02 -17.41 13.62
N THR A 75 7.88 -16.58 14.21
CA THR A 75 7.59 -15.16 14.45
C THR A 75 7.42 -14.41 13.12
N ASN A 76 6.29 -13.74 12.94
CA ASN A 76 6.03 -12.85 11.83
C ASN A 76 6.65 -11.46 12.08
N ILE A 77 7.30 -10.90 11.06
CA ILE A 77 7.77 -9.52 11.04
C ILE A 77 7.07 -8.80 9.89
N VAL A 78 6.43 -7.69 10.21
CA VAL A 78 5.82 -6.79 9.22
C VAL A 78 6.83 -5.71 8.87
N LEU A 79 7.17 -5.58 7.60
CA LEU A 79 8.14 -4.62 7.08
C LEU A 79 7.40 -3.51 6.36
N ARG A 80 7.64 -2.26 6.75
CA ARG A 80 7.04 -1.08 6.11
C ARG A 80 8.13 -0.15 5.60
N CYS A 81 7.88 0.55 4.49
CA CYS A 81 8.77 1.61 4.03
C CYS A 81 8.84 2.71 5.11
N SER A 82 10.03 3.06 5.58
CA SER A 82 10.19 4.06 6.65
C SER A 82 9.69 5.44 6.23
N GLY A 83 9.83 5.81 4.95
CA GLY A 83 9.42 7.12 4.43
C GLY A 83 7.92 7.29 4.17
N SER A 84 7.19 6.21 3.85
CA SER A 84 5.77 6.27 3.47
C SER A 84 4.81 5.47 4.36
N GLY A 85 5.33 4.53 5.16
CA GLY A 85 4.54 3.57 5.94
C GLY A 85 3.90 2.43 5.13
N GLY A 86 4.10 2.39 3.81
CA GLY A 86 3.58 1.34 2.94
C GLY A 86 4.16 -0.03 3.26
N LEU A 87 3.33 -1.07 3.22
CA LEU A 87 3.75 -2.45 3.47
C LEU A 87 4.71 -2.91 2.38
N VAL A 88 5.93 -3.28 2.78
CA VAL A 88 6.95 -3.85 1.89
C VAL A 88 6.75 -5.35 1.77
N ALA A 89 6.75 -6.04 2.91
CA ALA A 89 6.66 -7.49 2.99
C ALA A 89 6.28 -7.95 4.40
N VAL A 90 5.88 -9.20 4.51
CA VAL A 90 5.83 -9.95 5.77
C VAL A 90 6.78 -11.13 5.64
N ILE A 91 7.67 -11.30 6.62
CA ILE A 91 8.58 -12.44 6.70
C ILE A 91 8.28 -13.27 7.94
N VAL A 92 8.57 -14.57 7.87
CA VAL A 92 8.43 -15.49 8.99
C VAL A 92 9.82 -15.96 9.40
N LEU A 93 10.23 -15.60 10.61
CA LEU A 93 11.50 -16.05 11.17
C LEU A 93 11.33 -17.48 11.66
N SER A 94 12.23 -18.37 11.23
CA SER A 94 12.21 -19.75 11.67
C SER A 94 13.60 -20.36 11.85
N GLU A 95 13.67 -21.41 12.67
CA GLU A 95 14.86 -22.23 12.90
C GLU A 95 15.40 -22.86 11.60
N ALA A 96 14.50 -23.16 10.66
CA ALA A 96 14.82 -23.71 9.35
C ALA A 96 15.36 -22.66 8.38
N ALA A 97 14.99 -21.39 8.55
CA ALA A 97 15.40 -20.28 7.70
C ALA A 97 15.91 -19.09 8.54
N PRO A 98 17.08 -19.24 9.20
CA PRO A 98 17.62 -18.22 10.10
C PRO A 98 18.17 -16.99 9.37
N VAL A 99 18.33 -17.04 8.04
CA VAL A 99 18.81 -15.92 7.24
C VAL A 99 17.71 -15.48 6.30
N GLN A 100 17.28 -14.23 6.42
CA GLN A 100 16.25 -13.62 5.60
C GLN A 100 16.85 -12.44 4.82
N THR A 101 16.58 -12.37 3.53
CA THR A 101 16.96 -11.24 2.69
C THR A 101 15.70 -10.59 2.14
N ILE A 102 15.49 -9.33 2.50
CA ILE A 102 14.38 -8.51 2.02
C ILE A 102 14.78 -7.91 0.68
N GLY A 103 14.27 -8.46 -0.40
CA GLY A 103 14.56 -7.98 -1.76
C GLY A 103 13.28 -7.78 -2.57
N HIS A 104 13.46 -7.40 -3.83
CA HIS A 104 12.37 -7.11 -4.76
C HIS A 104 11.41 -8.27 -4.99
N SER A 105 11.87 -9.51 -4.81
CA SER A 105 11.02 -10.71 -4.91
C SER A 105 9.98 -10.83 -3.80
N LEU A 106 10.11 -10.07 -2.71
CA LEU A 106 9.13 -10.03 -1.62
C LEU A 106 8.13 -8.87 -1.77
N LEU A 107 8.27 -8.02 -2.78
CA LEU A 107 7.31 -6.96 -3.03
C LEU A 107 5.98 -7.55 -3.51
N THR A 108 4.91 -6.82 -3.24
CA THR A 108 3.59 -7.21 -3.75
C THR A 108 3.57 -7.05 -5.26
N ILE A 109 2.97 -8.01 -5.97
CA ILE A 109 2.83 -7.92 -7.42
C ILE A 109 1.90 -6.73 -7.74
N PRO A 110 2.23 -5.88 -8.73
CA PRO A 110 1.35 -4.79 -9.14
C PRO A 110 -0.08 -5.30 -9.44
N ASN A 111 -1.07 -4.54 -8.97
CA ASN A 111 -2.51 -4.83 -9.04
C ASN A 111 -2.97 -6.05 -8.20
N ASP A 112 -2.08 -6.75 -7.50
CA ASP A 112 -2.42 -7.85 -6.59
C ASP A 112 -2.38 -7.41 -5.11
N ILE A 113 -3.01 -6.27 -4.81
CA ILE A 113 -2.91 -5.59 -3.51
C ILE A 113 -3.99 -6.01 -2.50
N GLY A 114 -4.76 -7.03 -2.83
CA GLY A 114 -5.90 -7.51 -2.04
C GLY A 114 -7.22 -6.85 -2.43
N SER A 115 -8.27 -7.24 -1.71
CA SER A 115 -9.61 -6.70 -1.91
C SER A 115 -9.72 -5.28 -1.36
N PHE A 116 -10.62 -4.50 -1.93
CA PHE A 116 -11.03 -3.22 -1.36
C PHE A 116 -11.66 -3.43 0.03
N PRO A 117 -11.55 -2.45 0.93
CA PRO A 117 -12.22 -2.49 2.22
C PRO A 117 -13.74 -2.61 2.08
N LEU A 118 -14.33 -3.57 2.78
CA LEU A 118 -15.79 -3.76 2.83
C LEU A 118 -16.39 -2.96 3.98
N ALA A 119 -17.58 -2.40 3.74
CA ALA A 119 -18.39 -1.84 4.81
C ALA A 119 -18.80 -2.93 5.79
N SER A 120 -18.79 -2.60 7.08
CA SER A 120 -19.22 -3.47 8.18
C SER A 120 -20.06 -2.69 9.17
N GLU A 121 -20.67 -3.38 10.14
CA GLU A 121 -21.44 -2.72 11.20
C GLU A 121 -20.58 -1.77 12.05
N LEU A 122 -19.31 -2.14 12.29
CA LEU A 122 -18.36 -1.33 13.05
C LEU A 122 -17.70 -0.23 12.21
N SER A 123 -17.70 -0.38 10.89
CA SER A 123 -17.17 0.61 9.95
C SER A 123 -18.07 0.70 8.71
N PRO A 124 -19.21 1.41 8.81
CA PRO A 124 -20.15 1.54 7.70
C PRO A 124 -19.56 2.29 6.50
N ILE A 125 -18.58 3.15 6.76
CA ILE A 125 -17.83 3.88 5.77
C ILE A 125 -16.34 3.55 5.96
N PRO A 126 -15.87 2.42 5.39
CA PRO A 126 -14.50 1.97 5.59
C PRO A 126 -13.49 3.01 5.08
N ALA A 127 -12.35 3.10 5.76
CA ALA A 127 -11.22 3.93 5.35
C ALA A 127 -10.54 3.35 4.10
N ASP A 128 -9.65 4.12 3.48
CA ASP A 128 -8.76 3.64 2.41
C ASP A 128 -8.00 2.38 2.84
N SER A 129 -7.65 1.51 1.90
CA SER A 129 -6.81 0.36 2.24
C SER A 129 -5.41 0.83 2.65
N GLY A 130 -4.71 -0.02 3.41
CA GLY A 130 -3.28 0.19 3.62
C GLY A 130 -2.52 0.19 2.28
N ARG A 131 -1.48 1.03 2.20
CA ARG A 131 -0.58 1.08 1.04
C ARG A 131 0.33 -0.13 1.02
N VAL A 132 0.60 -0.66 -0.17
CA VAL A 132 1.59 -1.71 -0.40
C VAL A 132 2.63 -1.25 -1.40
N ILE A 133 3.90 -1.59 -1.17
CA ILE A 133 5.00 -1.31 -2.08
C ILE A 133 5.00 -2.40 -3.15
N VAL A 134 4.85 -1.98 -4.41
CA VAL A 134 4.81 -2.87 -5.58
C VAL A 134 6.04 -2.73 -6.47
N GLY A 135 6.89 -1.74 -6.19
CA GLY A 135 8.14 -1.51 -6.89
C GLY A 135 9.01 -0.49 -6.19
N CYS A 136 10.32 -0.61 -6.36
CA CYS A 136 11.26 0.41 -5.90
C CYS A 136 12.59 0.36 -6.63
N GLY A 137 13.27 1.49 -6.75
CA GLY A 137 14.54 1.58 -7.49
C GLY A 137 15.30 2.85 -7.17
N LYS A 138 16.52 2.98 -7.71
CA LYS A 138 17.28 4.24 -7.63
C LYS A 138 17.10 5.05 -8.90
N VAL A 139 16.95 6.35 -8.77
CA VAL A 139 16.88 7.28 -9.90
C VAL A 139 17.85 8.43 -9.76
N GLY A 140 18.19 9.02 -10.91
CA GLY A 140 19.15 10.12 -10.99
C GLY A 140 20.57 9.71 -10.57
N THR A 141 21.43 10.72 -10.45
CA THR A 141 22.85 10.56 -10.09
C THR A 141 23.13 10.78 -8.61
N GLU A 142 22.19 11.35 -7.84
CA GLU A 142 22.37 11.73 -6.43
C GLU A 142 21.89 10.68 -5.43
N GLY A 143 21.63 9.45 -5.88
CA GLY A 143 21.22 8.35 -4.99
C GLY A 143 19.78 8.49 -4.47
N ALA A 144 18.93 9.25 -5.15
CA ALA A 144 17.50 9.30 -4.87
C ALA A 144 16.85 7.92 -5.11
N THR A 145 15.84 7.63 -4.31
CA THR A 145 15.12 6.35 -4.36
C THR A 145 13.67 6.60 -4.76
N ILE A 146 13.12 5.72 -5.59
CA ILE A 146 11.70 5.70 -5.91
C ILE A 146 11.06 4.53 -5.17
N ALA A 147 9.89 4.79 -4.58
CA ALA A 147 8.94 3.76 -4.22
C ALA A 147 7.65 3.95 -5.03
N ARG A 148 7.14 2.84 -5.56
CA ARG A 148 5.83 2.73 -6.17
C ARG A 148 4.93 1.99 -5.21
N GLU A 149 3.86 2.63 -4.78
CA GLU A 149 2.86 2.06 -3.89
C GLU A 149 1.50 2.00 -4.57
N GLN A 150 0.70 1.02 -4.17
CA GLN A 150 -0.69 0.89 -4.60
C GLN A 150 -1.61 0.73 -3.40
N TYR A 151 -2.83 1.27 -3.52
CA TYR A 151 -3.89 1.13 -2.52
C TYR A 151 -5.28 1.37 -3.12
N TRP A 152 -6.30 0.87 -2.44
CA TRP A 152 -7.69 1.19 -2.73
C TRP A 152 -8.06 2.50 -2.05
N ARG A 153 -8.35 3.51 -2.87
CA ARG A 153 -8.85 4.81 -2.42
C ARG A 153 -10.35 4.88 -2.55
N ARG A 154 -11.03 5.28 -1.47
CA ARG A 154 -12.47 5.56 -1.51
C ARG A 154 -12.70 6.92 -2.16
N LEU A 155 -13.63 6.98 -3.11
CA LEU A 155 -14.03 8.25 -3.72
C LEU A 155 -15.12 8.94 -2.90
N SER A 156 -15.19 10.27 -3.00
CA SER A 156 -16.20 11.09 -2.31
C SER A 156 -17.63 10.84 -2.83
N GLN A 157 -17.77 10.13 -3.95
CA GLN A 157 -19.05 9.84 -4.60
C GLN A 157 -19.81 8.67 -3.98
N SER A 158 -19.30 8.06 -2.91
CA SER A 158 -20.03 7.03 -2.17
C SER A 158 -21.31 7.58 -1.52
N TYR A 159 -22.41 6.83 -1.58
CA TYR A 159 -23.73 7.26 -1.13
C TYR A 159 -24.57 6.12 -0.56
N SER A 160 -25.64 6.45 0.17
CA SER A 160 -26.63 5.49 0.63
C SER A 160 -28.01 5.79 0.05
N VAL A 161 -28.80 4.74 -0.18
CA VAL A 161 -30.16 4.79 -0.72
C VAL A 161 -31.09 4.13 0.28
N ALA A 162 -32.11 4.87 0.73
CA ALA A 162 -33.09 4.35 1.69
C ALA A 162 -33.99 3.26 1.06
N PRO A 163 -34.63 2.40 1.86
CA PRO A 163 -35.60 1.42 1.37
C PRO A 163 -36.66 2.06 0.47
N GLY A 164 -36.84 1.54 -0.75
CA GLY A 164 -37.80 2.07 -1.73
C GLY A 164 -37.37 3.36 -2.44
N GLU A 165 -36.24 3.99 -2.06
CA GLU A 165 -35.74 5.19 -2.73
C GLU A 165 -35.13 4.82 -4.09
N THR A 166 -35.41 5.64 -5.10
CA THR A 166 -34.70 5.64 -6.39
C THR A 166 -33.91 6.93 -6.49
N ARG A 167 -32.60 6.81 -6.76
CA ARG A 167 -31.71 7.95 -6.92
C ARG A 167 -30.94 7.82 -8.23
N THR A 168 -31.05 8.83 -9.07
CA THR A 168 -30.17 9.02 -10.23
C THR A 168 -29.01 9.89 -9.80
N ILE A 169 -27.79 9.40 -10.03
CA ILE A 169 -26.56 10.07 -9.63
C ILE A 169 -25.70 10.25 -10.86
N ASN A 170 -25.36 11.50 -11.10
CA ASN A 170 -24.35 11.89 -12.07
C ASN A 170 -23.03 12.00 -11.33
N PHE A 171 -21.99 11.37 -11.86
CA PHE A 171 -20.66 11.47 -11.29
C PHE A 171 -19.62 11.71 -12.37
N THR A 172 -18.58 12.41 -11.93
CA THR A 172 -17.41 12.77 -12.72
C THR A 172 -16.25 12.01 -12.12
N HIS A 173 -15.72 11.01 -12.82
CA HIS A 173 -14.53 10.32 -12.38
C HIS A 173 -13.33 10.85 -13.15
N THR A 174 -12.31 11.25 -12.39
CA THR A 174 -10.98 11.52 -12.89
C THR A 174 -10.18 10.22 -12.81
N SER A 175 -9.72 9.72 -13.95
CA SER A 175 -8.65 8.71 -14.03
C SER A 175 -7.39 9.33 -14.66
N GLY A 176 -6.24 8.74 -14.37
CA GLY A 176 -4.94 9.32 -14.73
C GLY A 176 -4.36 10.24 -13.65
N MET A 177 -3.42 11.10 -14.04
CA MET A 177 -2.59 11.86 -13.10
C MET A 177 -3.31 13.09 -12.54
N SER A 178 -3.45 13.16 -11.21
CA SER A 178 -3.93 14.39 -10.55
C SER A 178 -2.83 15.45 -10.60
N ARG A 179 -3.14 16.62 -11.15
CA ARG A 179 -2.21 17.71 -11.49
C ARG A 179 -1.51 18.40 -10.29
N THR A 180 -1.54 17.84 -9.07
CA THR A 180 -1.53 18.65 -7.84
C THR A 180 -0.48 18.37 -6.77
N SER A 181 0.46 17.41 -6.86
CA SER A 181 1.43 17.23 -5.76
C SER A 181 2.87 17.65 -6.05
N SER A 182 3.31 17.72 -7.31
CA SER A 182 4.66 18.20 -7.65
C SER A 182 4.67 18.74 -9.08
N ASP A 183 5.20 19.95 -9.26
CA ASP A 183 5.40 20.49 -10.61
C ASP A 183 6.28 19.55 -11.43
N THR A 184 5.97 19.42 -12.72
CA THR A 184 6.78 18.65 -13.69
C THR A 184 8.27 18.95 -13.57
N ASN A 185 8.61 20.21 -13.28
CA ASN A 185 9.97 20.69 -13.06
C ASN A 185 10.64 20.02 -11.85
N THR A 186 9.95 19.93 -10.72
CA THR A 186 10.45 19.32 -9.48
C THR A 186 10.63 17.82 -9.66
N THR A 187 9.68 17.17 -10.31
CA THR A 187 9.77 15.74 -10.60
C THR A 187 10.89 15.44 -11.61
N ALA A 188 10.96 16.17 -12.73
CA ALA A 188 12.00 16.02 -13.74
C ALA A 188 13.39 16.22 -13.14
N ALA A 189 13.57 17.27 -12.32
CA ALA A 189 14.81 17.49 -11.58
C ALA A 189 15.12 16.31 -10.63
N SER A 190 14.12 15.80 -9.91
CA SER A 190 14.28 14.67 -8.98
C SER A 190 14.64 13.36 -9.67
N VAL A 191 14.16 13.13 -10.89
CA VAL A 191 14.48 11.92 -11.68
C VAL A 191 15.66 12.10 -12.64
N GLY A 192 16.29 13.29 -12.66
CA GLY A 192 17.44 13.61 -13.50
C GLY A 192 17.12 13.74 -14.99
N THR A 193 15.89 14.12 -15.35
CA THR A 193 15.47 14.32 -16.74
C THR A 193 15.27 15.80 -17.07
N SER A 194 15.46 16.15 -18.34
CA SER A 194 15.23 17.51 -18.85
C SER A 194 13.75 17.76 -19.12
N ILE A 195 13.23 18.89 -18.60
CA ILE A 195 11.83 19.36 -18.64
C ILE A 195 11.23 19.40 -20.06
N SER A 196 12.07 19.62 -21.08
CA SER A 196 11.65 19.96 -22.45
C SER A 196 10.92 18.84 -23.21
N ALA A 197 10.79 17.63 -22.65
CA ALA A 197 10.20 16.49 -23.34
C ALA A 197 8.94 15.90 -22.65
N GLY A 198 8.39 16.58 -21.64
CA GLY A 198 7.13 16.22 -21.02
C GLY A 198 7.19 14.97 -20.12
N TRP A 199 6.06 14.31 -19.90
CA TRP A 199 5.96 13.14 -19.01
C TRP A 199 6.58 11.87 -19.58
N GLY A 200 6.73 11.76 -20.91
CA GLY A 200 7.29 10.56 -21.55
C GLY A 200 8.69 10.16 -21.03
N PRO A 201 9.68 11.07 -21.02
CA PRO A 201 11.00 10.78 -20.44
C PRO A 201 10.98 10.50 -18.94
N ILE A 202 10.09 11.15 -18.18
CA ILE A 202 9.93 10.89 -16.73
C ILE A 202 9.40 9.47 -16.54
N SER A 203 8.30 9.10 -17.22
CA SER A 203 7.73 7.76 -17.26
C SER A 203 8.77 6.70 -17.65
N ALA A 204 9.56 6.97 -18.69
CA ALA A 204 10.60 6.04 -19.15
C ALA A 204 11.73 5.88 -18.13
N SER A 205 12.16 6.95 -17.46
CA SER A 205 13.18 6.91 -16.40
C SER A 205 12.69 6.11 -15.19
N ILE A 206 11.47 6.37 -14.74
CA ILE A 206 10.84 5.66 -13.62
C ILE A 206 10.62 4.19 -13.98
N SER A 207 10.03 3.90 -15.14
CA SER A 207 9.82 2.54 -15.61
C SER A 207 11.15 1.79 -15.77
N GLY A 208 12.18 2.44 -16.32
CA GLY A 208 13.51 1.86 -16.45
C GLY A 208 14.15 1.52 -15.10
N SER A 209 14.04 2.43 -14.13
CA SER A 209 14.50 2.20 -12.76
C SER A 209 13.77 1.04 -12.08
N LEU A 210 12.43 1.05 -12.16
CA LEU A 210 11.59 0.01 -11.56
C LEU A 210 11.81 -1.35 -12.25
N ASN A 211 11.95 -1.40 -13.57
CA ASN A 211 12.22 -2.66 -14.28
C ASN A 211 13.63 -3.19 -14.02
N LYS A 212 14.62 -2.33 -13.81
CA LYS A 212 16.00 -2.76 -13.49
C LYS A 212 16.06 -3.47 -12.14
N SER A 213 15.19 -3.09 -11.22
CA SER A 213 15.17 -3.59 -9.85
C SER A 213 14.08 -4.64 -9.61
N SER A 214 13.01 -4.64 -10.39
CA SER A 214 11.87 -5.54 -10.23
C SER A 214 12.10 -6.91 -10.86
N THR A 215 11.48 -7.93 -10.26
CA THR A 215 11.35 -9.28 -10.85
C THR A 215 10.12 -9.41 -11.75
N THR A 216 9.27 -8.39 -11.80
CA THR A 216 8.06 -8.27 -12.62
C THR A 216 8.13 -7.06 -13.53
N PHE A 217 7.46 -7.10 -14.68
CA PHE A 217 7.40 -5.93 -15.56
C PHE A 217 6.62 -4.78 -14.91
N GLN A 218 7.22 -3.60 -14.90
CA GLN A 218 6.71 -2.38 -14.30
C GLN A 218 6.54 -1.35 -15.41
N GLU A 219 5.32 -1.21 -15.92
CA GLU A 219 4.97 -0.12 -16.82
C GLU A 219 4.38 1.04 -16.01
N VAL A 220 4.98 2.21 -16.15
CA VAL A 220 4.47 3.46 -15.62
C VAL A 220 4.32 4.44 -16.77
N ALA A 221 3.11 4.52 -17.31
CA ALA A 221 2.73 5.53 -18.29
C ALA A 221 1.93 6.64 -17.58
N PHE A 222 2.46 7.87 -17.58
CA PHE A 222 1.71 9.03 -17.10
C PHE A 222 0.98 9.64 -18.30
N HIS A 223 -0.34 9.62 -18.25
CA HIS A 223 -1.20 10.27 -19.25
C HIS A 223 -1.94 11.46 -18.63
N GLU A 224 -2.39 12.37 -19.49
CA GLU A 224 -3.22 13.51 -19.08
C GLU A 224 -4.50 13.03 -18.37
N GLU A 225 -4.93 13.84 -17.41
CA GLU A 225 -6.15 13.62 -16.63
C GLU A 225 -7.34 13.37 -17.56
N THR A 226 -7.93 12.17 -17.49
CA THR A 226 -9.13 11.82 -18.25
C THR A 226 -10.33 11.95 -17.34
N THR A 227 -11.19 12.90 -17.64
CA THR A 227 -12.46 13.10 -16.94
C THR A 227 -13.58 12.42 -17.71
N ARG A 228 -14.21 11.40 -17.11
CA ARG A 228 -15.42 10.77 -17.67
C ARG A 228 -16.65 11.15 -16.85
N TYR A 229 -17.76 11.34 -17.55
CA TYR A 229 -19.07 11.58 -16.96
C TYR A 229 -19.92 10.33 -17.13
N GLU A 230 -20.45 9.83 -16.03
CA GLU A 230 -21.35 8.70 -16.00
C GLU A 230 -22.58 9.04 -15.15
N SER A 231 -23.73 8.48 -15.55
CA SER A 231 -24.98 8.59 -14.83
C SER A 231 -25.48 7.20 -14.50
N PHE A 232 -25.70 6.93 -13.23
CA PHE A 232 -26.23 5.66 -12.75
C PHE A 232 -27.52 5.91 -11.97
N THR A 233 -28.55 5.12 -12.24
CA THR A 233 -29.78 5.12 -11.44
C THR A 233 -29.79 3.89 -10.55
N ALA A 234 -29.79 4.12 -9.24
CA ALA A 234 -29.92 3.10 -8.22
C ALA A 234 -31.35 3.09 -7.68
N THR A 235 -32.01 1.94 -7.68
CA THR A 235 -33.27 1.73 -6.96
C THR A 235 -33.04 0.71 -5.87
N ASN A 236 -33.33 1.08 -4.62
CA ASN A 236 -33.27 0.15 -3.51
C ASN A 236 -34.63 -0.55 -3.35
N THR A 237 -34.72 -1.78 -3.84
CA THR A 237 -35.93 -2.61 -3.73
C THR A 237 -36.01 -3.39 -2.43
N THR A 238 -35.03 -3.25 -1.53
CA THR A 238 -34.99 -3.95 -0.24
C THR A 238 -35.61 -3.11 0.87
N ASP A 239 -35.88 -3.75 2.01
CA ASP A 239 -36.35 -3.12 3.24
C ASP A 239 -35.20 -2.51 4.09
N LYS A 240 -33.96 -2.57 3.61
CA LYS A 240 -32.75 -2.10 4.30
C LYS A 240 -32.08 -1.00 3.51
N ILE A 241 -31.39 -0.09 4.18
CA ILE A 241 -30.59 0.93 3.49
C ILE A 241 -29.46 0.23 2.73
N HIS A 242 -29.24 0.65 1.48
CA HIS A 242 -28.14 0.18 0.65
C HIS A 242 -27.06 1.24 0.58
N THR A 243 -25.81 0.84 0.74
CA THR A 243 -24.66 1.73 0.61
C THR A 243 -23.86 1.33 -0.62
N TYR A 244 -23.54 2.34 -1.43
CA TYR A 244 -22.80 2.25 -2.67
C TYR A 244 -21.45 2.92 -2.45
N MET A 245 -20.37 2.14 -2.58
CA MET A 245 -19.01 2.62 -2.38
C MET A 245 -18.25 2.56 -3.69
N TYR A 246 -17.59 3.66 -4.05
CA TYR A 246 -16.69 3.72 -5.19
C TYR A 246 -15.25 3.58 -4.72
N TRP A 247 -14.56 2.62 -5.30
CA TRP A 247 -13.16 2.34 -5.03
C TRP A 247 -12.32 2.55 -6.27
N GLN A 248 -11.21 3.25 -6.12
CA GLN A 248 -10.25 3.47 -7.18
C GLN A 248 -8.91 2.84 -6.79
N LEU A 249 -8.41 1.90 -7.61
CA LEU A 249 -7.04 1.43 -7.47
C LEU A 249 -6.12 2.61 -7.81
N THR A 250 -5.41 3.09 -6.79
CA THR A 250 -4.56 4.27 -6.87
C THR A 250 -3.10 3.85 -6.76
N ASP A 251 -2.31 4.35 -7.68
CA ASP A 251 -0.85 4.23 -7.72
C ASP A 251 -0.24 5.55 -7.22
N ILE A 252 0.72 5.47 -6.31
CA ILE A 252 1.51 6.61 -5.87
C ILE A 252 2.99 6.30 -6.05
N ILE A 253 3.67 7.14 -6.80
CA ILE A 253 5.10 7.05 -7.02
C ILE A 253 5.75 8.20 -6.29
N THR A 254 6.51 7.86 -5.25
CA THR A 254 7.21 8.84 -4.42
C THR A 254 8.71 8.76 -4.70
N VAL A 255 9.31 9.92 -4.98
CA VAL A 255 10.76 10.08 -5.05
C VAL A 255 11.26 10.59 -3.71
N PHE A 256 12.17 9.85 -3.11
CA PHE A 256 12.83 10.17 -1.85
C PHE A 256 14.25 10.65 -2.10
N SER A 257 14.69 11.62 -1.31
CA SER A 257 16.10 11.99 -1.19
C SER A 257 16.92 10.84 -0.57
N ALA A 258 18.25 10.97 -0.60
CA ALA A 258 19.14 10.01 0.08
C ALA A 258 18.88 9.88 1.60
N ASN A 259 18.25 10.89 2.22
CA ASN A 259 17.85 10.88 3.63
C ASN A 259 16.39 10.45 3.83
N GLU A 260 15.77 9.85 2.81
CA GLU A 260 14.40 9.32 2.86
C GLU A 260 13.29 10.36 3.06
N VAL A 261 13.62 11.63 2.87
CA VAL A 261 12.62 12.70 2.80
C VAL A 261 11.98 12.68 1.42
N ALA A 262 10.65 12.66 1.36
CA ALA A 262 9.91 12.74 0.11
C ALA A 262 10.18 14.09 -0.59
N LEU A 263 10.67 14.02 -1.83
CA LEU A 263 10.98 15.17 -2.69
C LEU A 263 9.81 15.50 -3.62
N SER A 264 9.20 14.46 -4.19
CA SER A 264 8.03 14.59 -5.06
C SER A 264 7.18 13.33 -5.00
N SER A 265 5.90 13.47 -5.32
CA SER A 265 5.00 12.33 -5.49
C SER A 265 4.09 12.53 -6.68
N ILE A 266 3.79 11.44 -7.38
CA ILE A 266 2.87 11.41 -8.51
C ILE A 266 1.78 10.42 -8.17
N LEU A 267 0.52 10.85 -8.25
CA LEU A 267 -0.64 10.00 -8.02
C LEU A 267 -1.36 9.74 -9.33
N SER A 268 -1.70 8.48 -9.59
CA SER A 268 -2.49 8.05 -10.74
C SER A 268 -3.54 7.04 -10.32
N GLY A 269 -4.79 7.23 -10.75
CA GLY A 269 -5.89 6.31 -10.46
C GLY A 269 -6.36 5.56 -11.71
N GLN A 270 -6.67 4.26 -11.56
CA GLN A 270 -7.38 3.49 -12.60
C GLN A 270 -8.86 3.90 -12.66
N ASP A 271 -9.62 3.37 -13.61
CA ASP A 271 -11.07 3.60 -13.64
C ASP A 271 -11.72 3.03 -12.35
N PRO A 272 -12.58 3.78 -11.65
CA PRO A 272 -13.18 3.34 -10.41
C PRO A 272 -14.12 2.14 -10.59
N VAL A 273 -14.23 1.32 -9.55
CA VAL A 273 -15.20 0.21 -9.48
C VAL A 273 -16.30 0.57 -8.49
N LEU A 274 -17.55 0.50 -8.94
CA LEU A 274 -18.74 0.63 -8.10
C LEU A 274 -19.04 -0.70 -7.41
N ILE A 275 -19.17 -0.66 -6.09
CA ILE A 275 -19.46 -1.85 -5.30
C ILE A 275 -20.72 -1.61 -4.49
N THR A 276 -21.65 -2.55 -4.64
CA THR A 276 -22.98 -2.51 -4.04
C THR A 276 -23.07 -3.63 -3.01
N GLY A 277 -23.55 -3.32 -1.81
CA GLY A 277 -23.85 -4.35 -0.83
C GLY A 277 -25.03 -3.95 0.07
N PRO A 278 -25.96 -4.86 0.36
CA PRO A 278 -26.88 -4.67 1.47
C PRO A 278 -26.04 -4.65 2.74
N THR A 279 -25.95 -3.51 3.42
CA THR A 279 -25.39 -3.47 4.78
C THR A 279 -26.58 -3.21 5.71
N PRO A 280 -27.02 -4.19 6.53
CA PRO A 280 -28.13 -3.97 7.45
C PRO A 280 -27.81 -2.82 8.41
N ILE A 281 -28.58 -1.74 8.33
CA ILE A 281 -28.47 -0.57 9.24
C ILE A 281 -29.14 -0.82 10.59
N SER A 282 -29.67 -2.03 10.83
CA SER A 282 -30.45 -2.39 12.03
C SER A 282 -29.71 -2.23 13.38
N ASN A 283 -28.41 -1.90 13.39
CA ASN A 283 -27.64 -1.62 14.60
C ASN A 283 -27.11 -0.17 14.71
N MET A 284 -27.42 0.75 13.78
CA MET A 284 -26.91 2.14 13.84
C MET A 284 -27.74 3.11 14.72
N LEU A 285 -28.87 2.67 15.28
CA LEU A 285 -29.75 3.50 16.11
C LEU A 285 -30.01 2.95 17.53
N THR A 286 -29.28 1.93 17.98
CA THR A 286 -29.37 1.39 19.35
C THR A 286 -28.22 1.83 20.26
N GLY A 287 -27.47 2.87 19.88
CA GLY A 287 -26.32 3.38 20.62
C GLY A 287 -26.27 4.92 20.77
N GLN A 288 -27.41 5.59 20.86
CA GLN A 288 -27.51 6.92 21.49
C GLN A 288 -28.23 6.80 22.82
#